data_AF-A0A1G8NMX2-F1
#
_entry.id   AF-A0A1G8NMX2-F1
#
_cell.length_a   1.000
_cell.length_b   1.000
_cell.length_c   1.000
_cell.angle_alpha   90.00
_cell.angle_beta   90.00
_cell.angle_gamma   90.00
#
_symmetry.space_group_name_H-M   'P 1'
#
loop_
_entity.id
_entity.type
_entity.pdbx_description
1 polymer ?
#
loop_
_entity_poly.entity_id
_entity_poly.type
_entity_poly.pdbx_seq_one_letter_code
_entity_poly.pdbx_strand_id
1 'polypeptide(L)'
;MLHDERILKNKFAYFFTIVFILGWIIYYSVFVINILLKGYRLAEKYVKFRSFAYFLNFIVFVLLIVTFIYIFKESKKMFTYLNITSFLIIILGSLSFYMNYGELWKTYLKSFIITLFMFLIVPTLLINYFKHTPKKNEIEEIGTHND
;
A
#
# COMPACT_ATOMS: atom_id res chain seq x y z
N MET A 1 -9.54 -17.85 22.38
CA MET A 1 -10.08 -16.68 21.67
C MET A 1 -9.99 -16.94 20.18
N LEU A 2 -11.09 -17.42 19.63
CA LEU A 2 -11.21 -17.90 18.26
C LEU A 2 -11.07 -16.73 17.27
N HIS A 3 -10.53 -17.01 16.10
CA HIS A 3 -10.33 -16.13 14.94
C HIS A 3 -11.39 -15.02 14.78
N ASP A 4 -12.66 -15.33 15.03
CA ASP A 4 -13.78 -14.40 14.91
C ASP A 4 -13.68 -13.20 15.87
N GLU A 5 -13.19 -13.37 17.09
CA GLU A 5 -13.14 -12.29 18.11
C GLU A 5 -12.11 -11.20 17.77
N ARG A 6 -11.00 -11.53 17.11
CA ARG A 6 -9.95 -10.56 16.76
C ARG A 6 -10.35 -9.69 15.56
N ILE A 7 -10.94 -10.30 14.54
CA ILE A 7 -11.51 -9.57 13.41
C ILE A 7 -12.64 -8.67 13.93
N LEU A 8 -13.47 -9.16 14.87
CA LEU A 8 -14.53 -8.37 15.48
C LEU A 8 -14.02 -7.14 16.25
N LYS A 9 -12.93 -7.31 17.01
CA LYS A 9 -12.30 -6.24 17.83
C LYS A 9 -11.67 -5.14 16.98
N ASN A 10 -11.17 -5.49 15.79
CA ASN A 10 -10.43 -4.59 14.90
C ASN A 10 -11.09 -4.41 13.52
N LYS A 11 -12.42 -4.55 13.41
CA LYS A 11 -13.17 -4.50 12.13
C LYS A 11 -12.78 -3.32 11.25
N PHE A 12 -12.72 -2.11 11.82
CA PHE A 12 -12.37 -0.91 11.08
C PHE A 12 -10.93 -0.99 10.52
N ALA A 13 -9.96 -1.38 11.33
CA ALA A 13 -8.57 -1.50 10.89
C ALA A 13 -8.40 -2.58 9.81
N TYR A 14 -9.08 -3.72 9.93
CA TYR A 14 -9.09 -4.76 8.91
C TYR A 14 -9.74 -4.28 7.61
N PHE A 15 -10.93 -3.68 7.69
CA PHE A 15 -11.64 -3.12 6.54
C PHE A 15 -10.80 -2.05 5.83
N PHE A 16 -10.27 -1.08 6.58
CA PHE A 16 -9.40 -0.04 6.04
C PHE A 16 -8.16 -0.62 5.35
N THR A 17 -7.51 -1.60 5.97
CA THR A 17 -6.37 -2.30 5.38
C THR A 17 -6.74 -2.98 4.05
N ILE A 18 -7.89 -3.69 4.02
CA ILE A 18 -8.38 -4.39 2.83
C ILE A 18 -8.64 -3.38 1.69
N VAL A 19 -9.38 -2.31 1.97
CA VAL A 19 -9.69 -1.26 0.99
C VAL A 19 -8.41 -0.60 0.47
N PHE A 20 -7.48 -0.27 1.36
CA PHE A 20 -6.20 0.33 1.00
C PHE A 20 -5.39 -0.57 0.06
N ILE A 21 -5.21 -1.85 0.41
CA ILE A 21 -4.45 -2.78 -0.43
C ILE A 21 -5.16 -3.06 -1.75
N LEU A 22 -6.49 -3.23 -1.75
CA LEU A 22 -7.25 -3.42 -2.98
C LEU A 22 -7.13 -2.22 -3.94
N GLY A 23 -7.17 -0.99 -3.42
CA GLY A 23 -6.96 0.21 -4.23
C GLY A 23 -5.60 0.18 -4.94
N TRP A 24 -4.54 -0.19 -4.23
CA TRP A 24 -3.22 -0.35 -4.81
C TRP A 24 -3.12 -1.53 -5.79
N ILE A 25 -3.76 -2.66 -5.49
CA ILE A 25 -3.84 -3.80 -6.42
C ILE A 25 -4.48 -3.37 -7.73
N ILE A 26 -5.61 -2.65 -7.69
CA ILE A 26 -6.30 -2.17 -8.89
C ILE A 26 -5.40 -1.23 -9.69
N TYR A 27 -4.78 -0.25 -9.01
CA TYR A 27 -3.86 0.70 -9.64
C TYR A 27 -2.70 -0.02 -10.37
N TYR A 28 -2.02 -0.93 -9.69
CA TYR A 28 -0.91 -1.68 -10.27
C TYR A 28 -1.37 -2.71 -11.32
N SER A 29 -2.58 -3.26 -11.21
CA SER A 29 -3.17 -4.13 -12.23
C SER A 29 -3.35 -3.38 -13.54
N VAL A 30 -3.95 -2.18 -13.49
CA VAL A 30 -4.12 -1.31 -14.67
C VAL A 30 -2.76 -0.95 -15.27
N PHE A 31 -1.76 -0.68 -14.42
CA PHE A 31 -0.42 -0.38 -14.85
C PHE A 31 0.24 -1.57 -15.59
N VAL A 32 0.19 -2.77 -15.01
CA VAL A 32 0.70 -4.00 -15.63
C VAL A 32 0.00 -4.30 -16.96
N ILE A 33 -1.33 -4.15 -17.02
CA ILE A 33 -2.08 -4.35 -18.27
C ILE A 33 -1.64 -3.34 -19.34
N ASN A 34 -1.49 -2.06 -18.98
CA ASN A 34 -1.01 -1.05 -19.92
C ASN A 34 0.41 -1.34 -20.42
N ILE A 35 1.28 -1.84 -19.54
CA ILE A 35 2.62 -2.29 -19.91
C ILE A 35 2.56 -3.43 -20.93
N LEU A 36 1.72 -4.45 -20.70
CA LEU A 36 1.61 -5.61 -21.57
C LEU A 36 1.01 -5.25 -22.93
N LEU A 37 -0.02 -4.39 -22.95
CA LEU A 37 -0.76 -4.04 -24.18
C LEU A 37 -0.08 -2.97 -25.02
N LYS A 38 0.52 -1.95 -24.39
CA LYS A 38 1.01 -0.74 -25.08
C LYS A 38 2.52 -0.56 -24.99
N GLY A 39 3.20 -1.39 -24.20
CA GLY A 39 4.59 -1.16 -23.81
C GLY A 39 4.74 0.10 -22.94
N TYR A 40 5.87 0.20 -22.24
CA TYR A 40 6.17 1.36 -21.41
C TYR A 40 6.69 2.50 -22.27
N ARG A 41 5.88 3.55 -22.41
CA ARG A 41 6.24 4.78 -23.13
C ARG A 41 7.17 5.66 -22.28
N LEU A 42 8.41 5.22 -22.11
CA LEU A 42 9.51 6.03 -21.57
C LEU A 42 10.15 6.85 -22.69
N ALA A 43 10.48 8.12 -22.39
CA ALA A 43 11.34 8.92 -23.24
C ALA A 43 12.68 8.21 -23.50
N GLU A 44 13.25 8.38 -24.70
CA GLU A 44 14.43 7.63 -25.16
C GLU A 44 15.62 7.71 -24.18
N LYS A 45 15.80 8.86 -23.53
CA LYS A 45 16.84 9.07 -22.51
C LYS A 45 16.76 8.14 -21.29
N TYR A 46 15.63 7.47 -21.07
CA TYR A 46 15.42 6.57 -19.92
C TYR A 46 15.18 5.11 -20.31
N VAL A 47 15.41 4.73 -21.57
CA VAL A 47 15.19 3.35 -22.05
C VAL A 47 15.97 2.31 -21.23
N LYS A 48 17.18 2.64 -20.76
CA LYS A 48 18.00 1.75 -19.91
C LYS A 48 17.31 1.38 -18.58
N PHE A 49 16.44 2.24 -18.06
CA PHE A 49 15.72 2.00 -16.81
C PHE A 49 14.41 1.22 -17.02
N ARG A 50 13.98 0.99 -18.26
CA ARG A 50 12.69 0.38 -18.58
C ARG A 50 12.54 -1.01 -17.96
N SER A 51 13.54 -1.89 -18.14
CA SER A 51 13.50 -3.26 -17.59
C SER A 51 13.49 -3.27 -16.05
N PHE A 52 14.25 -2.37 -15.43
CA PHE A 52 14.27 -2.22 -13.98
C PHE A 52 12.92 -1.74 -13.44
N ALA A 53 12.32 -0.74 -14.09
CA ALA A 53 11.00 -0.25 -13.74
C ALA A 53 9.93 -1.34 -13.89
N TYR A 54 9.97 -2.15 -14.96
CA TYR A 54 9.05 -3.29 -15.13
C TYR A 54 9.15 -4.28 -13.99
N PHE A 55 10.39 -4.70 -13.68
CA PHE A 55 10.64 -5.67 -12.64
C PHE A 55 10.15 -5.19 -11.27
N LEU A 56 10.43 -3.93 -10.92
CA LEU A 56 9.94 -3.33 -9.69
C LEU A 56 8.41 -3.26 -9.64
N ASN A 57 7.74 -2.84 -10.71
CA ASN A 57 6.27 -2.78 -10.75
C ASN A 57 5.65 -4.17 -10.57
N PHE A 58 6.25 -5.19 -11.19
CA PHE A 58 5.82 -6.57 -11.02
C PHE A 58 6.00 -7.06 -9.58
N ILE A 59 7.16 -6.78 -8.96
CA ILE A 59 7.40 -7.14 -7.55
C ILE A 59 6.37 -6.47 -6.63
N VAL A 60 6.11 -5.18 -6.82
CA VAL A 60 5.11 -4.46 -6.02
C VAL A 60 3.74 -5.11 -6.16
N PHE A 61 3.35 -5.44 -7.38
CA PHE A 61 2.07 -6.10 -7.63
C PHE A 61 1.96 -7.46 -6.92
N VAL A 62 2.98 -8.30 -7.02
CA VAL A 62 3.03 -9.60 -6.34
C VAL A 62 2.98 -9.42 -4.82
N LEU A 63 3.77 -8.48 -4.28
CA LEU A 63 3.79 -8.23 -2.83
C LEU A 63 2.45 -7.69 -2.32
N LEU A 64 1.72 -6.89 -3.09
CA LEU A 64 0.36 -6.45 -2.73
C LEU A 64 -0.59 -7.64 -2.59
N ILE A 65 -0.57 -8.59 -3.54
CA ILE A 65 -1.37 -9.83 -3.48
C ILE A 65 -0.97 -10.67 -2.26
N VAL A 66 0.33 -10.85 -2.05
CA VAL A 66 0.84 -11.61 -0.90
C VAL A 66 0.39 -10.94 0.41
N THR A 67 0.53 -9.62 0.53
CA THR A 67 0.08 -8.87 1.70
C THR A 67 -1.41 -9.06 1.93
N PHE A 68 -2.22 -8.98 0.86
CA PHE A 68 -3.66 -9.21 0.91
C PHE A 68 -4.01 -10.60 1.48
N ILE A 69 -3.36 -11.66 1.01
CA ILE A 69 -3.54 -13.02 1.54
C ILE A 69 -3.18 -13.07 3.03
N TYR A 70 -2.08 -12.43 3.43
CA TYR A 70 -1.64 -12.42 4.82
C TYR A 70 -2.51 -11.58 5.76
N ILE A 71 -3.38 -10.70 5.25
CA ILE A 71 -4.44 -10.04 6.05
C ILE A 71 -5.38 -11.11 6.61
N PHE A 72 -5.90 -11.99 5.76
CA PHE A 72 -6.87 -13.03 6.16
C PHE A 72 -6.23 -14.13 7.02
N LYS A 73 -4.93 -14.39 6.84
CA LYS A 73 -4.18 -15.31 7.70
C LYS A 73 -3.82 -14.73 9.07
N GLU A 74 -4.15 -13.47 9.34
CA GLU A 74 -3.76 -12.71 10.55
C GLU A 74 -2.27 -12.81 10.90
N SER A 75 -1.42 -12.97 9.88
CA SER A 75 0.00 -13.19 10.13
C SER A 75 0.70 -11.88 10.38
N LYS A 76 1.64 -11.87 11.33
CA LYS A 76 2.58 -10.74 11.51
C LYS A 76 3.38 -10.44 10.24
N LYS A 77 3.52 -11.42 9.33
CA LYS A 77 4.16 -11.23 8.02
C LYS A 77 3.44 -10.17 7.15
N MET A 78 2.15 -9.94 7.37
CA MET A 78 1.38 -8.89 6.69
C MET A 78 2.02 -7.52 6.87
N PHE A 79 2.48 -7.17 8.08
CA PHE A 79 3.17 -5.90 8.33
C PHE A 79 4.48 -5.79 7.57
N THR A 80 5.26 -6.87 7.57
CA THR A 80 6.54 -6.91 6.83
C THR A 80 6.30 -6.66 5.35
N TYR A 81 5.36 -7.39 4.73
CA TYR A 81 5.06 -7.22 3.31
C TYR A 81 4.44 -5.85 3.01
N LEU A 82 3.54 -5.32 3.85
CA LEU A 82 2.97 -3.99 3.67
C LEU A 82 4.05 -2.89 3.68
N ASN A 83 4.98 -2.95 4.63
CA ASN A 83 6.04 -1.95 4.75
C ASN A 83 7.06 -2.06 3.61
N ILE A 84 7.48 -3.28 3.24
CA ILE A 84 8.35 -3.50 2.07
C ILE A 84 7.67 -2.98 0.80
N THR A 85 6.41 -3.32 0.59
CA THR A 85 5.63 -2.86 -0.58
C THR A 85 5.55 -1.33 -0.61
N SER A 86 5.23 -0.70 0.52
CA SER A 86 5.15 0.76 0.62
C SER A 86 6.48 1.42 0.28
N PHE A 87 7.59 0.88 0.78
CA PHE A 87 8.93 1.37 0.46
C PHE A 87 9.25 1.27 -1.04
N LEU A 88 8.91 0.14 -1.67
CA LEU A 88 9.10 -0.03 -3.12
C LEU A 88 8.22 0.91 -3.94
N ILE A 89 6.99 1.18 -3.50
CA ILE A 89 6.10 2.17 -4.14
C ILE A 89 6.72 3.57 -4.07
N ILE A 90 7.36 3.96 -2.96
CA ILE A 90 8.05 5.25 -2.84
C ILE A 90 9.20 5.35 -3.85
N ILE A 91 10.02 4.30 -3.99
CA ILE A 91 11.12 4.25 -4.95
C ILE A 91 10.59 4.38 -6.38
N LEU A 92 9.58 3.58 -6.75
CA LEU A 92 8.95 3.61 -8.06
C LEU A 92 8.30 4.96 -8.37
N GLY A 93 7.57 5.52 -7.40
CA GLY A 93 6.93 6.82 -7.51
C GLY A 93 7.95 7.93 -7.73
N SER A 94 9.05 7.90 -6.98
CA SER A 94 10.11 8.90 -7.09
C SER A 94 10.84 8.82 -8.42
N LEU A 95 11.15 7.60 -8.88
CA LEU A 95 11.74 7.36 -10.19
C LEU A 95 10.81 7.84 -11.31
N SER A 96 9.53 7.48 -11.23
CA SER A 96 8.51 7.88 -12.23
C SER A 96 8.30 9.39 -12.24
N PHE A 97 8.27 10.03 -11.07
CA PHE A 97 8.17 11.47 -10.94
C PHE A 97 9.35 12.17 -11.62
N TYR A 98 10.57 11.73 -11.34
CA TYR A 98 11.77 12.29 -11.96
C TYR A 98 11.76 12.11 -13.49
N MET A 99 11.40 10.92 -13.98
CA MET A 99 11.37 10.63 -15.42
C MET A 99 10.29 11.42 -16.17
N ASN A 100 9.12 11.62 -15.57
CA ASN A 100 7.99 12.27 -16.22
C ASN A 100 8.08 13.80 -16.19
N TYR A 101 8.58 14.39 -15.10
CA TYR A 101 8.63 15.84 -14.94
C TYR A 101 9.96 16.47 -15.38
N GLY A 102 11.02 15.67 -15.53
CA GLY A 102 12.30 16.14 -16.06
C GLY A 102 12.79 17.38 -15.34
N GLU A 103 13.02 18.49 -16.04
CA GLU A 103 13.50 19.76 -15.46
C GLU A 103 12.47 20.47 -14.55
N LEU A 104 11.17 20.18 -14.73
CA LEU A 104 10.09 20.77 -13.94
C LEU A 104 9.87 20.07 -12.59
N TRP A 105 10.65 19.02 -12.27
CA TRP A 105 10.49 18.24 -11.06
C TRP A 105 10.50 19.09 -9.78
N LYS A 106 11.32 20.15 -9.73
CA LYS A 106 11.41 21.04 -8.56
C LYS A 106 10.09 21.74 -8.28
N THR A 107 9.38 22.17 -9.32
CA THR A 107 8.08 22.86 -9.21
C THR A 107 7.02 21.95 -8.61
N TYR A 108 7.01 20.67 -9.01
CA TYR A 108 5.99 19.71 -8.58
C TYR A 108 6.38 18.89 -7.33
N LEU A 109 7.60 19.05 -6.82
CA LEU A 109 8.14 18.24 -5.73
C LEU A 109 7.26 18.28 -4.48
N LYS A 110 6.80 19.48 -4.10
CA LYS A 110 5.94 19.65 -2.92
C LYS A 110 4.62 18.87 -3.07
N SER A 111 3.98 18.99 -4.24
CA SER A 111 2.75 18.25 -4.52
C SER A 111 2.99 16.75 -4.51
N PHE A 112 4.11 16.28 -5.08
CA PHE A 112 4.47 14.88 -5.09
C PHE A 112 4.67 14.30 -3.68
N ILE A 113 5.41 15.01 -2.82
CA ILE A 113 5.63 14.60 -1.43
C ILE A 113 4.30 14.56 -0.66
N ILE A 114 3.44 15.56 -0.82
CA ILE A 114 2.12 15.60 -0.17
C ILE A 114 1.27 14.40 -0.62
N THR A 115 1.25 14.08 -1.91
CA THR A 115 0.52 12.93 -2.43
C THR A 115 1.05 11.62 -1.87
N LEU A 116 2.37 11.41 -1.86
CA LEU A 116 2.97 10.22 -1.24
C LEU A 116 2.63 10.12 0.25
N PHE A 117 2.66 11.23 0.95
CA PHE A 117 2.39 11.24 2.38
C PHE A 117 0.93 10.86 2.67
N MET A 118 -0.02 11.49 1.98
CA MET A 118 -1.46 11.28 2.22
C MET A 118 -1.96 9.91 1.74
N PHE A 119 -1.49 9.43 0.59
CA PHE A 119 -2.05 8.23 -0.04
C PHE A 119 -1.25 6.96 0.21
N LEU A 120 -0.08 7.05 0.84
CA LEU A 120 0.76 5.89 1.12
C LEU A 120 1.27 5.87 2.56
N ILE A 121 2.02 6.89 2.98
CA ILE A 121 2.72 6.87 4.28
C ILE A 121 1.72 6.90 5.44
N VAL A 122 0.79 7.87 5.45
CA VAL A 122 -0.21 8.00 6.53
C VAL A 122 -1.08 6.74 6.64
N PRO A 123 -1.69 6.23 5.55
CA PRO A 123 -2.45 4.98 5.62
C PRO A 123 -1.63 3.79 6.15
N THR A 124 -0.40 3.60 5.67
CA THR A 124 0.47 2.50 6.14
C THR A 124 0.78 2.61 7.63
N LEU A 125 1.07 3.82 8.13
CA LEU A 125 1.30 4.05 9.56
C LEU A 125 0.04 3.79 10.39
N LEU A 126 -1.13 4.26 9.94
CA LEU A 126 -2.39 4.01 10.63
C LEU A 126 -2.71 2.51 10.70
N ILE A 127 -2.50 1.78 9.61
CA ILE A 127 -2.69 0.32 9.56
C ILE A 127 -1.79 -0.37 10.58
N ASN A 128 -0.50 -0.02 10.59
CA ASN A 128 0.46 -0.59 11.54
C ASN A 128 0.05 -0.26 13.00
N TYR A 129 -0.32 1.00 13.27
CA TYR A 129 -0.71 1.45 14.61
C TYR A 129 -1.95 0.75 15.14
N PHE A 130 -3.07 0.83 14.41
CA PHE A 130 -4.36 0.30 14.88
C PHE A 130 -4.37 -1.23 15.02
N LYS A 131 -3.59 -1.95 14.21
CA LYS A 131 -3.50 -3.41 14.35
C LYS A 131 -2.53 -3.85 15.46
N HIS A 132 -1.55 -3.05 15.85
CA HIS A 132 -0.66 -3.34 16.98
C HIS A 132 -1.20 -2.89 18.34
N THR A 133 -2.06 -1.88 18.35
CA THR A 133 -2.72 -1.35 19.56
C THR A 133 -4.23 -1.54 19.46
N PRO A 134 -4.74 -2.78 19.61
CA PRO A 134 -6.18 -3.02 19.58
C PRO A 134 -6.85 -2.20 20.68
N LYS A 135 -7.88 -1.43 20.31
CA LYS A 135 -8.77 -0.82 21.31
C LYS A 135 -9.41 -1.94 22.15
N LYS A 136 -9.68 -1.67 23.43
CA LYS A 136 -10.52 -2.56 24.25
C LYS A 136 -11.86 -2.75 23.52
N ASN A 137 -12.43 -3.96 23.59
CA ASN A 137 -13.62 -4.29 22.83
C ASN A 137 -14.75 -3.36 23.29
N GLU A 138 -15.39 -2.63 22.38
CA GLU A 138 -16.68 -1.98 22.69
C GLU A 138 -17.68 -3.03 23.22
N ILE A 139 -17.55 -4.29 22.79
CA ILE A 139 -18.35 -5.44 23.27
C ILE A 139 -18.01 -5.85 24.71
N GLU A 140 -16.76 -5.67 25.19
CA GLU A 140 -16.40 -5.89 26.60
C GLU A 140 -16.95 -4.76 27.49
N GLU A 141 -17.12 -3.54 26.94
CA GLU A 141 -17.68 -2.39 27.67
C GLU A 141 -19.20 -2.44 27.82
N ILE A 142 -19.93 -3.02 26.86
CA ILE A 142 -21.40 -3.18 26.92
C ILE A 142 -21.84 -3.99 28.16
N GLY A 143 -21.00 -4.89 28.67
CA GLY A 143 -21.28 -5.68 29.87
C GLY A 143 -20.76 -5.09 31.19
N THR A 144 -20.09 -3.93 31.15
CA THR A 144 -19.50 -3.27 32.35
C THR A 144 -20.24 -2.02 32.80
N HIS A 145 -21.30 -1.63 32.10
CA HIS A 145 -22.30 -0.71 32.67
C HIS A 145 -23.20 -1.52 33.61
N ASN A 146 -22.70 -1.69 34.84
CA ASN A 146 -23.49 -2.16 35.97
C ASN A 146 -24.59 -1.13 36.25
N ASP A 147 -25.84 -1.51 35.98
CA ASP A 147 -26.93 -1.26 36.92
C ASP A 147 -26.98 -2.44 37.91
#